data_AF-A0A0Q8SX97-F1
#
_entry.id   AF-A0A0Q8SX97-F1
#
_cell.length_a   1.000
_cell.length_b   1.000
_cell.length_c   1.000
_cell.angle_alpha   90.00
_cell.angle_beta   90.00
_cell.angle_gamma   90.00
#
_symmetry.space_group_name_H-M   'P 1'
#
loop_
_entity.id
_entity.type
_entity.pdbx_description
1 polymer ?
#
loop_
_entity_poly.entity_id
_entity_poly.type
_entity_poly.pdbx_seq_one_letter_code
_entity_poly.pdbx_strand_id
1 'polypeptide(L)'
;MRGSILRAISCPAAQDLDDVGLEDHGKKILEELVRNMELPQDEEERRRKSEGKSQLASTSAGVPSRSHARQRERQGFEVGQMVAEYRALRATVLRLWRASGRGAQLQDIDEVIRFDEAVDQALAESVEVFIAELNKARDLFLGVLGHDLRGPLSTIAGAATVELRKWPGDVRHAPVVLRSVAQMKALLDDLMEFTTHRLGKG
;
A
#
# COMPACT_ATOMS: atom_id res chain seq x y z
N MET A 1 10.43 24.73 -4.16
CA MET A 1 9.90 23.37 -3.97
C MET A 1 8.73 23.32 -2.99
N ARG A 2 8.87 23.89 -1.77
CA ARG A 2 7.87 23.87 -0.68
C ARG A 2 6.42 24.19 -1.10
N GLY A 3 6.17 25.33 -1.73
CA GLY A 3 4.81 25.77 -2.07
C GLY A 3 4.10 24.97 -3.17
N SER A 4 4.84 24.27 -4.03
CA SER A 4 4.27 23.49 -5.15
C SER A 4 3.95 22.05 -4.76
N ILE A 5 4.72 21.47 -3.83
CA ILE A 5 4.50 20.12 -3.30
C ILE A 5 3.32 20.15 -2.31
N LEU A 6 3.29 21.11 -1.37
CA LEU A 6 2.17 21.26 -0.43
C LEU A 6 0.83 21.59 -1.12
N ARG A 7 0.82 22.34 -2.22
CA ARG A 7 -0.43 22.59 -2.99
C ARG A 7 -0.94 21.35 -3.73
N ALA A 8 -0.05 20.48 -4.20
CA ALA A 8 -0.43 19.24 -4.87
C ALA A 8 -0.95 18.17 -3.90
N ILE A 9 -0.56 18.25 -2.62
CA ILE A 9 -0.92 17.33 -1.54
C ILE A 9 -1.97 17.98 -0.63
N SER A 10 -2.99 18.60 -1.21
CA SER A 10 -4.14 19.14 -0.45
C SER A 10 -5.00 17.99 0.10
N CYS A 11 -4.46 17.21 1.04
CA CYS A 11 -5.06 16.01 1.60
C CYS A 11 -5.09 16.12 3.14
N PRO A 12 -6.18 15.70 3.82
CA PRO A 12 -6.25 15.64 5.28
C PRO A 12 -5.09 14.86 5.93
N ALA A 13 -4.67 13.73 5.35
CA ALA A 13 -3.57 12.91 5.87
C ALA A 13 -2.21 13.63 5.84
N ALA A 14 -2.06 14.67 5.01
CA ALA A 14 -0.86 15.48 4.94
C ALA A 14 -0.83 16.63 5.97
N GLN A 15 -1.93 16.87 6.69
CA GLN A 15 -2.01 17.93 7.72
C GLN A 15 -1.26 17.55 9.01
N ASP A 16 -1.12 16.25 9.29
CA ASP A 16 -0.49 15.73 10.50
C ASP A 16 1.01 15.43 10.33
N LEU A 17 1.59 15.77 9.18
CA LEU A 17 3.01 15.56 8.89
C LEU A 17 3.87 16.71 9.41
N ASP A 18 4.97 16.38 10.07
CA ASP A 18 6.02 17.36 10.32
C ASP A 18 6.82 17.64 9.03
N ASP A 19 7.27 18.89 8.91
CA ASP A 19 8.02 19.35 7.73
C ASP A 19 9.33 18.55 7.54
N VAL A 20 9.89 18.02 8.63
CA VAL A 20 11.14 17.27 8.64
C VAL A 20 10.98 15.91 7.96
N GLY A 21 9.90 15.17 8.24
CA GLY A 21 9.64 13.88 7.61
C GLY A 21 9.40 13.99 6.10
N LEU A 22 8.72 15.05 5.66
CA LEU A 22 8.50 15.35 4.25
C LEU A 22 9.81 15.67 3.51
N GLU A 23 10.65 16.52 4.10
CA GLU A 23 11.91 16.94 3.48
C GLU A 23 12.95 15.80 3.43
N ASP A 24 13.05 14.97 4.47
CA ASP A 24 13.99 13.85 4.52
C ASP A 24 13.66 12.78 3.48
N HIS A 25 12.39 12.38 3.36
CA HIS A 25 11.99 11.38 2.38
C HIS A 25 12.16 11.87 0.94
N GLY A 26 11.79 13.12 0.65
CA GLY A 26 11.97 13.70 -0.69
C GLY A 26 13.44 13.69 -1.12
N LYS A 27 14.36 14.03 -0.20
CA LYS A 27 15.80 13.97 -0.47
C LYS A 27 16.27 12.55 -0.77
N LYS A 28 15.91 11.58 0.08
CA LYS A 28 16.33 10.18 -0.10
C LYS A 28 15.81 9.56 -1.40
N ILE A 29 14.59 9.90 -1.80
CA ILE A 29 14.01 9.47 -3.08
C ILE A 29 14.79 10.10 -4.24
N LEU A 30 15.11 11.40 -4.20
CA LEU A 30 15.91 12.02 -5.25
C LEU A 30 17.30 11.39 -5.37
N GLU A 31 17.96 11.07 -4.25
CA GLU A 31 19.24 10.35 -4.25
C GLU A 31 19.12 8.93 -4.83
N GLU A 32 18.00 8.24 -4.58
CA GLU A 32 17.70 6.95 -5.20
C GLU A 32 17.54 7.09 -6.72
N LEU A 33 16.79 8.09 -7.19
CA LEU A 33 16.60 8.34 -8.62
C LEU A 33 17.92 8.65 -9.32
N VAL A 34 18.76 9.51 -8.73
CA VAL A 34 20.09 9.83 -9.29
C VAL A 34 20.96 8.58 -9.36
N ARG A 35 21.02 7.76 -8.31
CA ARG A 35 21.76 6.49 -8.33
C ARG A 35 21.24 5.55 -9.42
N ASN A 36 19.92 5.49 -9.64
CA ASN A 36 19.34 4.66 -10.71
C ASN A 36 19.77 5.16 -12.10
N MET A 37 19.75 6.48 -12.32
CA MET A 37 20.18 7.09 -13.58
C MET A 37 21.66 6.82 -13.91
N GLU A 38 22.52 6.70 -12.90
CA GLU A 38 23.95 6.41 -13.03
C GLU A 38 24.26 4.93 -13.34
N LEU A 39 23.31 4.02 -13.12
CA LEU A 39 23.53 2.60 -13.39
C LEU A 39 23.67 2.36 -14.92
N PRO A 40 24.63 1.53 -15.34
CA PRO A 40 24.67 1.03 -16.70
C PRO A 40 23.39 0.22 -16.99
N GLN A 41 22.74 0.49 -18.12
CA GLN A 41 21.56 -0.24 -18.56
C GLN A 41 21.64 -0.53 -20.06
N ASP A 42 21.19 -1.71 -20.48
CA ASP A 42 21.06 -2.06 -21.89
C ASP A 42 19.71 -1.60 -22.47
N GLU A 43 19.47 -1.86 -23.75
CA GLU A 43 18.22 -1.48 -24.43
C GLU A 43 17.01 -2.31 -23.98
N GLU A 44 17.23 -3.56 -23.60
CA GLU A 44 16.18 -4.45 -23.10
C GLU A 44 15.73 -4.03 -21.69
N GLU A 45 16.66 -3.61 -20.83
CA GLU A 45 16.39 -3.08 -19.50
C GLU A 45 15.63 -1.75 -19.58
N ARG A 46 16.01 -0.84 -20.48
CA ARG A 46 15.25 0.39 -20.78
C ARG A 46 13.82 0.09 -21.21
N ARG A 47 13.66 -0.86 -22.13
CA ARG A 47 12.33 -1.30 -22.59
C ARG A 47 11.50 -1.89 -21.46
N ARG A 48 12.09 -2.69 -20.58
CA ARG A 48 11.39 -3.23 -19.40
C ARG A 48 11.00 -2.14 -18.41
N LYS A 49 11.87 -1.18 -18.12
CA LYS A 49 11.56 -0.05 -17.22
C LYS A 49 10.41 0.78 -17.76
N SER A 50 10.46 1.16 -19.04
CA SER A 50 9.39 1.92 -19.69
C SER A 50 8.06 1.15 -19.81
N GLU A 51 8.09 -0.19 -19.89
CA GLU A 51 6.89 -1.03 -19.85
C GLU A 51 6.42 -1.34 -18.40
N GLY A 52 7.10 -0.83 -17.36
CA GLY A 52 6.78 -1.12 -15.96
C GLY A 52 7.10 -2.56 -15.52
N LYS A 53 7.93 -3.29 -16.27
CA LYS A 53 8.32 -4.70 -16.06
C LYS A 53 9.75 -4.84 -15.55
N SER A 54 10.33 -3.79 -14.97
CA SER A 54 11.69 -3.85 -14.44
C SER A 54 11.78 -4.88 -13.32
N GLN A 55 12.49 -5.98 -13.58
CA GLN A 55 12.78 -7.01 -12.56
C GLN A 55 13.94 -6.62 -11.65
N LEU A 56 14.66 -5.54 -12.01
CA LEU A 56 15.73 -4.96 -11.21
C LEU A 56 15.13 -4.02 -10.16
N ALA A 57 14.08 -4.48 -9.50
CA ALA A 57 13.71 -3.94 -8.21
C ALA A 57 14.97 -4.01 -7.34
N SER A 58 15.41 -2.89 -6.78
CA SER A 58 16.63 -2.93 -5.95
C SER A 58 16.44 -4.00 -4.88
N THR A 59 17.28 -5.05 -4.89
CA THR A 59 17.16 -6.17 -3.92
C THR A 59 17.52 -5.72 -2.51
N SER A 60 17.96 -4.46 -2.35
CA SER A 60 18.19 -3.82 -1.07
C SER A 60 16.89 -3.74 -0.26
N ALA A 61 16.93 -4.20 0.98
CA ALA A 61 15.81 -4.08 1.92
C ALA A 61 15.52 -2.61 2.31
N GLY A 62 16.45 -1.68 2.02
CA GLY A 62 16.41 -0.28 2.42
C GLY A 62 16.16 0.71 1.28
N VAL A 63 15.40 0.33 0.24
CA VAL A 63 15.06 1.27 -0.84
C VAL A 63 14.23 2.44 -0.29
N PRO A 64 14.66 3.71 -0.48
CA PRO A 64 13.92 4.86 0.03
C PRO A 64 12.45 4.92 -0.42
N SER A 65 12.17 4.68 -1.69
CA SER A 65 10.82 4.61 -2.27
C SER A 65 9.90 3.63 -1.53
N ARG A 66 10.38 2.41 -1.24
CA ARG A 66 9.64 1.42 -0.44
C ARG A 66 9.42 1.88 1.01
N SER A 67 10.45 2.46 1.64
CA SER A 67 10.33 2.97 3.01
C SER A 67 9.32 4.11 3.10
N HIS A 68 9.31 4.98 2.09
CA HIS A 68 8.34 6.06 1.93
C HIS A 68 6.92 5.49 1.77
N ALA A 69 6.72 4.52 0.88
CA ALA A 69 5.43 3.86 0.68
C ALA A 69 4.84 3.27 1.97
N ARG A 70 5.65 2.53 2.75
CA ARG A 70 5.24 1.99 4.07
C ARG A 70 4.84 3.09 5.04
N GLN A 71 5.58 4.20 5.05
CA GLN A 71 5.26 5.31 5.93
C GLN A 71 3.96 6.00 5.52
N ARG A 72 3.73 6.19 4.21
CA ARG A 72 2.48 6.77 3.70
C ARG A 72 1.26 5.92 4.05
N GLU A 73 1.36 4.60 3.89
CA GLU A 73 0.30 3.68 4.29
C GLU A 73 -0.03 3.83 5.77
N ARG A 74 0.98 3.81 6.65
CA ARG A 74 0.80 3.99 8.10
C ARG A 74 0.20 5.34 8.49
N GLN A 75 0.41 6.35 7.66
CA GLN A 75 -0.15 7.69 7.82
C GLN A 75 -1.56 7.82 7.22
N GLY A 76 -2.14 6.74 6.70
CA GLY A 76 -3.50 6.73 6.15
C GLY A 76 -3.63 7.42 4.80
N PHE A 77 -2.52 7.59 4.06
CA PHE A 77 -2.60 8.10 2.69
C PHE A 77 -3.36 7.11 1.80
N GLU A 78 -4.03 7.63 0.78
CA GLU A 78 -4.52 6.81 -0.33
C GLU A 78 -3.39 6.60 -1.35
N VAL A 79 -3.42 5.46 -2.07
CA VAL A 79 -2.43 5.18 -3.13
C VAL A 79 -2.38 6.29 -4.19
N GLY A 80 -3.53 6.88 -4.53
CA GLY A 80 -3.62 8.00 -5.48
C GLY A 80 -2.92 9.27 -5.00
N GLN A 81 -2.84 9.49 -3.69
CA GLN A 81 -2.14 10.62 -3.07
C GLN A 81 -0.63 10.40 -3.14
N MET A 82 -0.15 9.20 -2.82
CA MET A 82 1.26 8.83 -3.02
C MET A 82 1.69 9.00 -4.48
N VAL A 83 0.88 8.52 -5.44
CA VAL A 83 1.11 8.74 -6.87
C VAL A 83 1.14 10.23 -7.22
N ALA A 84 0.31 11.06 -6.56
CA ALA A 84 0.33 12.52 -6.74
C ALA A 84 1.65 13.15 -6.26
N GLU A 85 2.27 12.64 -5.18
CA GLU A 85 3.57 13.11 -4.71
C GLU A 85 4.67 12.88 -5.75
N TYR A 86 4.74 11.68 -6.34
CA TYR A 86 5.69 11.39 -7.43
C TYR A 86 5.46 12.27 -8.65
N ARG A 87 4.19 12.50 -9.05
CA ARG A 87 3.84 13.42 -10.14
C ARG A 87 4.30 14.85 -9.84
N ALA A 88 4.10 15.32 -8.61
CA ALA A 88 4.53 16.65 -8.17
C ALA A 88 6.05 16.79 -8.13
N LEU A 89 6.76 15.75 -7.68
CA LEU A 89 8.22 15.66 -7.68
C LEU A 89 8.76 15.77 -9.12
N ARG A 90 8.31 14.89 -10.03
CA ARG A 90 8.70 14.88 -11.44
C ARG A 90 8.48 16.23 -12.10
N ALA A 91 7.27 16.79 -11.98
CA ALA A 91 6.94 18.10 -12.54
C ALA A 91 7.81 19.23 -11.97
N THR A 92 8.28 19.09 -10.73
CA THR A 92 9.16 20.09 -10.10
C THR A 92 10.59 19.97 -10.58
N VAL A 93 11.14 18.76 -10.66
CA VAL A 93 12.49 18.51 -11.19
C VAL A 93 12.59 18.97 -12.65
N LEU A 94 11.64 18.59 -13.51
CA LEU A 94 11.64 18.99 -14.93
C LEU A 94 11.53 20.51 -15.11
N ARG A 95 10.76 21.20 -14.26
CA ARG A 95 10.68 22.67 -14.28
C ARG A 95 11.99 23.33 -13.85
N LEU A 96 12.63 22.81 -12.79
CA LEU A 96 13.93 23.31 -12.32
C LEU A 96 15.02 23.09 -13.36
N TRP A 97 15.02 21.93 -14.02
CA TRP A 97 15.93 21.63 -15.11
C TRP A 97 15.76 22.61 -16.26
N ARG A 98 14.53 22.80 -16.76
CA ARG A 98 14.23 23.78 -17.82
C ARG A 98 14.70 25.20 -17.45
N ALA A 99 14.49 25.60 -16.19
CA ALA A 99 14.90 26.92 -15.70
C ALA A 99 16.42 27.07 -15.56
N SER A 100 17.17 25.98 -15.41
CA SER A 100 18.63 26.00 -15.25
C SER A 100 19.40 26.42 -16.51
N GLY A 101 18.73 26.57 -17.66
CA GLY A 101 19.35 27.06 -18.89
C GLY A 101 20.30 26.07 -19.57
N ARG A 102 20.39 24.83 -19.08
CA ARG A 102 21.11 23.71 -19.72
C ARG A 102 20.36 23.20 -20.98
N GLY A 103 20.16 24.08 -21.95
CA GLY A 103 19.27 23.84 -23.08
C GLY A 103 19.75 22.78 -24.09
N ALA A 104 18.87 21.81 -24.33
CA ALA A 104 18.50 21.20 -25.61
C ALA A 104 19.63 20.65 -26.50
N GLN A 105 20.57 19.91 -25.93
CA GLN A 105 21.36 18.92 -26.69
C GLN A 105 20.65 17.57 -26.68
N LEU A 106 20.90 16.71 -27.68
CA LEU A 106 20.29 15.36 -27.74
C LEU A 106 20.55 14.55 -26.46
N GLN A 107 21.69 14.78 -25.81
CA GLN A 107 22.04 14.17 -24.52
C GLN A 107 21.06 14.57 -23.39
N ASP A 108 20.47 15.77 -23.43
CA ASP A 108 19.46 16.19 -22.44
C ASP A 108 18.16 15.36 -22.58
N ILE A 109 17.84 14.88 -23.78
CA ILE A 109 16.65 14.03 -24.00
C ILE A 109 16.87 12.65 -23.39
N ASP A 110 18.05 12.06 -23.58
CA ASP A 110 18.39 10.77 -22.98
C ASP A 110 18.40 10.85 -21.45
N GLU A 111 18.91 11.94 -20.87
CA GLU A 111 18.88 12.12 -19.41
C GLU A 111 17.45 12.33 -18.88
N VAL A 112 16.57 13.02 -19.63
CA VAL A 112 15.14 13.14 -19.27
C VAL A 112 14.44 11.77 -19.34
N ILE A 113 14.71 10.97 -20.38
CA ILE A 113 14.18 9.61 -20.50
C ILE A 113 14.65 8.76 -19.31
N ARG A 114 15.95 8.80 -18.97
CA ARG A 114 16.49 8.08 -17.80
C ARG A 114 15.84 8.52 -16.49
N PHE A 115 15.58 9.82 -16.34
CA PHE A 115 14.89 10.33 -15.15
C PHE A 115 13.45 9.82 -15.06
N ASP A 116 12.70 9.84 -16.16
CA ASP A 116 11.33 9.33 -16.19
C ASP A 116 11.29 7.82 -15.91
N GLU A 117 12.20 7.03 -16.49
CA GLU A 117 12.35 5.59 -16.20
C GLU A 117 12.65 5.34 -14.71
N ALA A 118 13.55 6.12 -14.10
CA ALA A 118 13.87 5.99 -12.68
C ALA A 118 12.67 6.34 -11.79
N VAL A 119 11.91 7.40 -12.14
CA VAL A 119 10.69 7.78 -11.43
C VAL A 119 9.62 6.70 -11.52
N ASP A 120 9.40 6.16 -12.72
CA ASP A 120 8.39 5.14 -12.96
C ASP A 120 8.74 3.84 -12.24
N GLN A 121 10.03 3.47 -12.20
CA GLN A 121 10.50 2.35 -11.39
C GLN A 121 10.25 2.58 -9.88
N ALA A 122 10.68 3.73 -9.34
CA ALA A 122 10.48 4.04 -7.92
C ALA A 122 8.99 4.09 -7.54
N LEU A 123 8.14 4.57 -8.45
CA LEU A 123 6.68 4.60 -8.28
C LEU A 123 6.08 3.19 -8.30
N ALA A 124 6.48 2.34 -9.26
CA ALA A 124 6.02 0.95 -9.33
C ALA A 124 6.36 0.19 -8.04
N GLU A 125 7.62 0.27 -7.60
CA GLU A 125 8.07 -0.36 -6.35
C GLU A 125 7.30 0.17 -5.13
N SER A 126 7.01 1.47 -5.11
CA SER A 126 6.23 2.08 -4.03
C SER A 126 4.79 1.60 -4.01
N VAL A 127 4.14 1.49 -5.17
CA VAL A 127 2.75 1.01 -5.29
C VAL A 127 2.65 -0.45 -4.87
N GLU A 128 3.57 -1.30 -5.30
CA GLU A 128 3.62 -2.71 -4.88
C GLU A 128 3.73 -2.85 -3.36
N VAL A 129 4.67 -2.12 -2.75
CA VAL A 129 4.86 -2.16 -1.30
C VAL A 129 3.65 -1.58 -0.57
N PHE A 130 3.08 -0.48 -1.05
CA PHE A 130 1.89 0.13 -0.47
C PHE A 130 0.72 -0.85 -0.44
N ILE A 131 0.44 -1.53 -1.57
CA ILE A 131 -0.63 -2.52 -1.67
C ILE A 131 -0.34 -3.73 -0.77
N ALA A 132 0.92 -4.17 -0.69
CA ALA A 132 1.31 -5.27 0.17
C ALA A 132 1.08 -4.97 1.66
N GLU A 133 1.44 -3.76 2.13
CA GLU A 133 1.17 -3.35 3.51
C GLU A 133 -0.34 -3.20 3.78
N LEU A 134 -1.10 -2.63 2.83
CA LEU A 134 -2.56 -2.52 2.94
C LEU A 134 -3.23 -3.90 3.06
N ASN A 135 -2.80 -4.88 2.24
CA ASN A 135 -3.31 -6.25 2.31
C ASN A 135 -2.95 -6.89 3.65
N LYS A 136 -1.71 -6.71 4.13
CA LYS A 136 -1.29 -7.23 5.43
C LYS A 136 -2.10 -6.65 6.59
N ALA A 137 -2.37 -5.33 6.57
CA ALA A 137 -3.20 -4.68 7.58
C ALA A 137 -4.64 -5.24 7.55
N ARG A 138 -5.19 -5.42 6.35
CA ARG A 138 -6.51 -6.05 6.14
C ARG A 138 -6.56 -7.48 6.67
N ASP A 139 -5.56 -8.30 6.38
CA ASP A 139 -5.50 -9.70 6.81
C ASP A 139 -5.42 -9.83 8.33
N LEU A 140 -4.58 -8.98 8.97
CA LEU A 140 -4.50 -8.91 10.41
C LEU A 140 -5.85 -8.51 11.03
N PHE A 141 -6.49 -7.48 10.48
CA PHE A 141 -7.81 -7.02 10.96
C PHE A 141 -8.87 -8.13 10.86
N LEU A 142 -8.93 -8.84 9.74
CA LEU A 142 -9.87 -9.94 9.54
C LEU A 142 -9.57 -11.12 10.47
N GLY A 143 -8.29 -11.46 10.67
CA GLY A 143 -7.87 -12.50 11.60
C GLY A 143 -8.28 -12.19 13.05
N VAL A 144 -8.03 -10.97 13.52
CA VAL A 144 -8.43 -10.51 14.86
C VAL A 144 -9.95 -10.50 14.99
N LEU A 145 -10.67 -9.92 14.04
CA LEU A 145 -12.14 -9.87 14.07
C LEU A 145 -12.75 -11.28 14.08
N GLY A 146 -12.22 -12.19 13.28
CA GLY A 146 -12.69 -13.57 13.25
C GLY A 146 -12.38 -14.35 14.52
N HIS A 147 -11.26 -14.08 15.18
CA HIS A 147 -10.99 -14.62 16.51
C HIS A 147 -11.98 -14.06 17.55
N ASP A 148 -12.13 -12.74 17.58
CA ASP A 148 -12.90 -12.02 18.59
C ASP A 148 -14.41 -12.28 18.49
N LEU A 149 -14.93 -12.59 17.30
CA LEU A 149 -16.33 -12.99 17.11
C LEU A 149 -16.56 -14.48 17.44
N ARG A 150 -15.59 -15.36 17.22
CA ARG A 150 -15.74 -16.81 17.51
C ARG A 150 -15.89 -17.09 19.01
N GLY A 151 -15.25 -16.30 19.86
CA GLY A 151 -15.35 -16.43 21.32
C GLY A 151 -16.79 -16.26 21.84
N PRO A 152 -17.40 -15.07 21.68
CA PRO A 152 -18.79 -14.82 22.07
C PRO A 152 -19.78 -15.80 21.43
N LEU A 153 -19.64 -16.12 20.14
CA LEU A 153 -20.51 -17.09 19.48
C LEU A 153 -20.42 -18.49 20.11
N SER A 154 -19.22 -18.93 20.49
CA SER A 154 -19.03 -20.21 21.17
C SER A 154 -19.62 -20.21 22.58
N THR A 155 -19.50 -19.08 23.31
CA THR A 155 -20.15 -18.89 24.61
C THR A 155 -21.68 -18.96 24.50
N ILE A 156 -22.28 -18.28 23.52
CA ILE A 156 -23.73 -18.29 23.29
C ILE A 156 -24.22 -19.70 22.94
N ALA A 157 -23.52 -20.41 22.05
CA ALA A 157 -23.86 -21.79 21.73
C ALA A 157 -23.75 -22.72 22.96
N GLY A 158 -22.72 -22.52 23.78
CA GLY A 158 -22.54 -23.26 25.04
C GLY A 158 -23.70 -23.05 26.00
N ALA A 159 -24.11 -21.79 26.21
CA ALA A 159 -25.23 -21.44 27.08
C ALA A 159 -26.54 -22.07 26.59
N ALA A 160 -26.87 -21.93 25.30
CA ALA A 160 -28.07 -22.54 24.71
C ALA A 160 -28.05 -24.08 24.80
N THR A 161 -26.88 -24.71 24.67
CA THR A 161 -26.73 -26.16 24.83
C THR A 161 -26.98 -26.61 26.27
N VAL A 162 -26.50 -25.85 27.26
CA VAL A 162 -26.75 -26.11 28.69
C VAL A 162 -28.23 -25.95 29.02
N GLU A 163 -28.89 -24.94 28.46
CA GLU A 163 -30.33 -24.70 28.63
C GLU A 163 -31.16 -25.89 28.12
N LEU A 164 -30.88 -26.39 26.90
CA LEU A 164 -31.52 -27.58 26.34
C LEU A 164 -31.37 -28.82 27.22
N ARG A 165 -30.21 -28.98 27.86
CA ARG A 165 -29.94 -30.12 28.76
C ARG A 165 -30.67 -29.99 30.10
N LYS A 166 -30.77 -28.78 30.64
CA LYS A 166 -31.39 -28.53 31.96
C LYS A 166 -32.91 -28.47 31.91
N TRP A 167 -33.49 -27.95 30.82
CA TRP A 167 -34.94 -27.76 30.68
C TRP A 167 -35.47 -28.30 29.34
N PRO A 168 -35.49 -29.62 29.14
CA PRO A 168 -35.88 -30.24 27.87
C PRO A 168 -37.34 -30.00 27.45
N GLY A 169 -38.20 -29.50 28.35
CA GLY A 169 -39.61 -29.21 28.09
C GLY A 169 -39.93 -27.78 27.61
N ASP A 170 -38.99 -26.83 27.68
CA ASP A 170 -39.21 -25.43 27.29
C ASP A 170 -38.16 -24.93 26.28
N VAL A 171 -38.07 -25.65 25.16
CA VAL A 171 -36.98 -25.53 24.18
C VAL A 171 -37.30 -24.61 23.01
N ARG A 172 -38.13 -23.58 23.19
CA ARG A 172 -38.57 -22.73 22.05
C ARG A 172 -37.46 -21.84 21.48
N HIS A 173 -36.55 -21.35 22.31
CA HIS A 173 -35.56 -20.35 21.91
C HIS A 173 -34.18 -20.93 21.64
N ALA A 174 -33.71 -21.89 22.44
CA ALA A 174 -32.36 -22.45 22.32
C ALA A 174 -32.03 -23.07 20.93
N PRO A 175 -32.92 -23.84 20.26
CA PRO A 175 -32.66 -24.34 18.90
C PRO A 175 -32.57 -23.23 17.86
N VAL A 176 -33.34 -22.14 18.03
CA VAL A 176 -33.27 -20.96 17.14
C VAL A 176 -31.91 -20.29 17.32
N VAL A 177 -31.49 -20.04 18.56
CA VAL A 177 -30.19 -19.45 18.89
C VAL A 177 -29.04 -20.28 18.32
N LEU A 178 -29.07 -21.60 18.49
CA LEU A 178 -28.03 -22.50 17.96
C LEU A 178 -27.94 -22.45 16.43
N ARG A 179 -29.07 -22.41 15.72
CA ARG A 179 -29.08 -22.26 14.26
C ARG A 179 -28.50 -20.90 13.84
N SER A 180 -28.88 -19.81 14.51
CA SER A 180 -28.34 -18.48 14.21
C SER A 180 -26.83 -18.41 14.46
N VAL A 181 -26.34 -19.00 15.57
CA VAL A 181 -24.89 -19.09 15.83
C VAL A 181 -24.17 -19.91 14.77
N ALA A 182 -24.72 -21.06 14.36
CA ALA A 182 -24.13 -21.89 13.31
C ALA A 182 -24.05 -21.12 11.98
N GLN A 183 -25.10 -20.38 11.62
CA GLN A 183 -25.11 -19.53 10.43
C GLN A 183 -24.07 -18.40 10.52
N MET A 184 -23.96 -17.72 11.67
CA MET A 184 -22.96 -16.67 11.86
C MET A 184 -21.53 -17.20 11.79
N LYS A 185 -21.28 -18.41 12.30
CA LYS A 185 -19.97 -19.08 12.16
C LYS A 185 -19.66 -19.41 10.69
N ALA A 186 -20.61 -19.97 9.96
CA ALA A 186 -20.44 -20.28 8.54
C ALA A 186 -20.13 -19.01 7.72
N LEU A 187 -20.88 -17.91 7.93
CA LEU A 187 -20.62 -16.63 7.26
C LEU A 187 -19.23 -16.07 7.57
N LEU A 188 -18.76 -16.25 8.81
CA LEU A 188 -17.44 -15.81 9.22
C LEU A 188 -16.35 -16.66 8.56
N ASP A 189 -16.55 -17.97 8.46
CA ASP A 189 -15.63 -18.87 7.78
C ASP A 189 -15.56 -18.55 6.27
N ASP A 190 -16.72 -18.35 5.62
CA ASP A 190 -16.82 -17.94 4.21
C ASP A 190 -16.08 -16.61 3.94
N LEU A 191 -16.23 -15.63 4.84
CA LEU A 191 -15.55 -14.34 4.73
C LEU A 191 -14.02 -14.50 4.81
N MET A 192 -13.53 -15.31 5.76
CA MET A 192 -12.10 -15.59 5.92
C MET A 192 -11.54 -16.34 4.71
N GLU A 193 -12.26 -17.32 4.20
CA GLU A 193 -11.88 -18.08 3.00
C GLU A 193 -11.84 -17.17 1.77
N PHE A 194 -12.87 -16.36 1.54
CA PHE A 194 -12.93 -15.40 0.43
C PHE A 194 -11.72 -14.45 0.44
N THR A 195 -11.34 -13.96 1.62
CA THR A 195 -10.21 -13.03 1.75
C THR A 195 -8.88 -13.72 1.50
N THR A 196 -8.71 -14.97 1.94
CA THR A 196 -7.48 -15.75 1.77
C THR A 196 -7.29 -16.23 0.32
N HIS A 197 -8.35 -16.69 -0.34
CA HIS A 197 -8.29 -17.23 -1.72
C HIS A 197 -8.01 -16.18 -2.78
N ARG A 198 -8.42 -14.92 -2.57
CA ARG A 198 -8.11 -13.82 -3.50
C ARG A 198 -6.65 -13.38 -3.43
N LEU A 199 -5.94 -13.71 -2.35
CA LEU A 199 -4.55 -13.31 -2.12
C LEU A 199 -3.53 -14.37 -2.60
N GLY A 200 -3.95 -15.62 -2.81
CA GLY A 200 -3.10 -16.71 -3.31
C GLY A 200 -3.04 -16.83 -4.84
N LYS A 201 -3.78 -16.00 -5.59
CA LYS A 201 -3.78 -15.97 -7.05
C LYS A 201 -3.61 -14.53 -7.56
N GLY A 202 -2.38 -14.04 -7.45
CA GLY A 202 -1.90 -12.81 -8.06
C GLY A 202 -0.45 -13.02 -8.45
#